data_AF-A0A165D346-F1
#
_entry.id   AF-A0A165D346-F1
#
_cell.length_a   1.000
_cell.length_b   1.000
_cell.length_c   1.000
_cell.angle_alpha   90.00
_cell.angle_beta   90.00
_cell.angle_gamma   90.00
#
_symmetry.space_group_name_H-M   'P 1'
#
loop_
_entity.id
_entity.type
_entity.pdbx_description
1 polymer ?
#
loop_
_entity_poly.entity_id
_entity_poly.type
_entity_poly.pdbx_seq_one_letter_code
_entity_poly.pdbx_strand_id
1 'polypeptide(L)'
;PLTKHAVQKRLKSAASAAGFTLPPTHSIRIGSTTEYPLRGIPFNVMRAKGRWDSDAFLVYLRRHAEIMAPYMQANPALLAKFARAAMPPVR
;
A
#
# COMPACT_ATOMS: atom_id res chain seq x y z
N PRO A 1 -15.97 -14.01 -20.17
CA PRO A 1 -15.34 -13.46 -18.94
C PRO A 1 -14.00 -14.15 -18.64
N LEU A 2 -12.99 -13.39 -18.19
CA LEU A 2 -11.69 -13.94 -17.82
C LEU A 2 -11.82 -14.71 -16.50
N THR A 3 -11.43 -15.98 -16.45
CA THR A 3 -11.53 -16.79 -15.21
C THR A 3 -10.36 -16.52 -14.27
N LYS A 4 -10.57 -16.70 -12.97
CA LYS A 4 -9.50 -16.66 -11.96
C LYS A 4 -8.33 -17.58 -12.34
N HIS A 5 -8.64 -18.78 -12.83
CA HIS A 5 -7.63 -19.75 -13.24
C HIS A 5 -6.79 -19.25 -14.42
N ALA A 6 -7.42 -18.68 -15.45
CA ALA A 6 -6.71 -18.12 -16.60
C ALA A 6 -5.76 -16.97 -16.20
N VAL A 7 -6.21 -16.06 -15.33
CA VAL A 7 -5.39 -14.98 -14.77
C VAL A 7 -4.19 -15.53 -14.01
N GLN A 8 -4.43 -16.47 -13.08
CA GLN A 8 -3.37 -17.07 -12.28
C GLN A 8 -2.36 -17.82 -13.13
N LYS A 9 -2.81 -18.57 -14.16
CA LYS A 9 -1.92 -19.26 -15.09
C LYS A 9 -0.99 -18.27 -15.81
N ARG A 10 -1.54 -17.16 -16.31
CA ARG A 10 -0.75 -16.12 -16.97
C ARG A 10 0.25 -15.44 -16.03
N LEU A 11 -0.18 -15.10 -14.81
CA LEU A 11 0.71 -14.49 -13.81
C LEU A 11 1.84 -15.44 -13.40
N LYS A 12 1.56 -16.73 -13.22
CA LYS A 12 2.60 -17.73 -12.89
C LYS A 12 3.63 -17.86 -14.01
N SER A 13 3.17 -17.88 -15.26
CA SER A 13 4.07 -17.91 -16.42
C SER A 13 4.95 -16.66 -16.49
N ALA A 14 4.40 -15.47 -16.24
CA ALA A 14 5.17 -14.23 -16.20
C ALA A 14 6.19 -14.21 -15.04
N ALA A 15 5.79 -14.65 -13.84
CA ALA A 15 6.68 -14.71 -12.68
C ALA A 15 7.85 -15.69 -12.92
N SER A 16 7.56 -16.87 -13.49
CA SER A 16 8.59 -17.84 -13.88
C SER A 16 9.57 -17.28 -14.91
N ALA A 17 9.07 -16.54 -15.92
CA ALA A 17 9.92 -15.89 -16.90
C ALA A 17 10.79 -14.77 -16.28
N ALA A 18 10.30 -14.14 -15.22
CA ALA A 18 11.02 -13.12 -14.44
C ALA A 18 11.90 -13.70 -13.32
N GLY A 19 12.00 -15.04 -13.19
CA GLY A 19 12.87 -15.69 -12.22
C GLY A 19 12.39 -15.70 -10.77
N PHE A 20 11.08 -15.52 -10.52
CA PHE A 20 10.54 -15.59 -9.15
C PHE A 20 9.24 -16.39 -9.05
N THR A 21 8.96 -16.90 -7.85
CA THR A 21 7.71 -17.62 -7.55
C THR A 21 6.60 -16.63 -7.28
N LEU A 22 5.49 -16.75 -8.03
CA LEU A 22 4.32 -15.91 -7.82
C LEU A 22 3.73 -16.16 -6.40
N PRO A 23 3.58 -15.11 -5.57
CA PRO A 23 2.92 -15.25 -4.28
C PRO A 23 1.41 -15.50 -4.46
N PRO A 24 0.70 -15.95 -3.41
CA PRO A 24 -0.76 -16.07 -3.45
C PRO A 24 -1.43 -14.78 -3.91
N THR A 25 -2.51 -14.89 -4.70
CA THR A 25 -3.21 -13.71 -5.24
C THR A 25 -3.73 -12.76 -4.15
N HIS A 26 -4.06 -13.30 -2.97
CA HIS A 26 -4.42 -12.48 -1.81
C HIS A 26 -3.24 -11.63 -1.32
N SER A 27 -2.04 -12.21 -1.28
CA SER A 27 -0.80 -11.50 -0.94
C SER A 27 -0.48 -10.38 -1.94
N ILE A 28 -0.81 -10.55 -3.23
CA ILE A 28 -0.66 -9.49 -4.23
C ILE A 28 -1.59 -8.30 -3.91
N ARG A 29 -2.84 -8.56 -3.53
CA ARG A 29 -3.79 -7.51 -3.12
C ARG A 29 -3.37 -6.79 -1.84
N ILE A 30 -2.79 -7.53 -0.88
CA ILE A 30 -2.26 -6.96 0.36
C ILE A 30 -1.00 -6.12 0.08
N GLY A 31 -0.07 -6.65 -0.72
CA GLY A 31 1.18 -5.97 -1.05
C GLY A 31 0.94 -4.68 -1.83
N SER A 32 -0.07 -4.66 -2.72
CA SER A 32 -0.40 -3.46 -3.48
C SER A 32 -0.88 -2.30 -2.60
N THR A 33 -1.46 -2.57 -1.42
CA THR A 33 -1.82 -1.55 -0.43
C THR A 33 -0.61 -0.71 0.00
N THR A 34 0.59 -1.31 0.05
CA THR A 34 1.86 -0.61 0.35
C THR A 34 2.54 -0.09 -0.92
N GLU A 35 2.57 -0.87 -2.00
CA GLU A 35 3.29 -0.49 -3.23
C GLU A 35 2.68 0.74 -3.91
N TYR A 36 1.36 0.90 -3.90
CA TYR A 36 0.71 2.04 -4.53
C TYR A 36 1.11 3.39 -3.89
N PRO A 37 1.03 3.57 -2.55
CA PRO A 37 1.53 4.79 -1.92
C PRO A 37 3.03 5.04 -2.13
N LEU A 38 3.86 3.99 -2.15
CA LEU A 38 5.29 4.14 -2.47
C LEU A 38 5.54 4.66 -3.88
N ARG A 39 4.60 4.41 -4.81
CA ARG A 39 4.60 4.96 -6.18
C ARG A 39 3.89 6.32 -6.28
N GLY A 40 3.58 6.95 -5.15
CA GLY A 40 2.91 8.26 -5.09
C GLY A 40 1.40 8.22 -5.33
N ILE A 41 0.77 7.04 -5.34
CA ILE A 41 -0.69 6.96 -5.48
C ILE A 41 -1.36 7.36 -4.16
N PRO A 42 -2.29 8.33 -4.15
CA PRO A 42 -3.02 8.72 -2.96
C PRO A 42 -3.79 7.56 -2.30
N PHE A 43 -3.91 7.61 -0.96
CA PHE A 43 -4.58 6.56 -0.18
C PHE A 43 -6.03 6.30 -0.62
N ASN A 44 -6.81 7.32 -0.94
CA ASN A 44 -8.19 7.18 -1.43
C ASN A 44 -8.26 6.44 -2.78
N VAL A 45 -7.33 6.73 -3.69
CA VAL A 45 -7.23 6.06 -5.00
C VAL A 45 -6.80 4.62 -4.83
N MET A 46 -5.83 4.35 -3.96
CA MET A 46 -5.41 2.98 -3.62
C MET A 46 -6.58 2.18 -2.99
N ARG A 47 -7.30 2.77 -2.04
CA ARG A 47 -8.49 2.18 -1.40
C ARG A 47 -9.55 1.81 -2.44
N ALA A 48 -9.84 2.72 -3.37
CA ALA A 48 -10.77 2.47 -4.48
C ALA A 48 -10.29 1.34 -5.41
N LYS A 49 -9.01 1.34 -5.80
CA LYS A 49 -8.42 0.27 -6.64
C LYS A 49 -8.46 -1.09 -5.96
N GLY A 50 -8.19 -1.14 -4.66
CA GLY A 50 -8.25 -2.36 -3.86
C GLY A 50 -9.67 -2.84 -3.55
N ARG A 51 -10.69 -2.04 -3.89
CA ARG A 51 -12.10 -2.25 -3.53
C ARG A 51 -12.28 -2.47 -2.02
N TRP A 52 -11.52 -1.71 -1.24
CA TRP A 52 -11.63 -1.69 0.21
C TRP A 52 -12.82 -0.81 0.60
N ASP A 53 -13.80 -1.42 1.25
CA ASP A 53 -15.02 -0.74 1.70
C ASP A 53 -14.83 -0.01 3.04
N SER A 54 -13.82 -0.44 3.82
CA SER A 54 -13.44 0.13 5.10
C SER A 54 -11.94 0.42 5.16
N ASP A 55 -11.49 0.99 6.28
CA ASP A 55 -10.07 1.26 6.54
C ASP A 55 -9.30 0.02 7.03
N ALA A 56 -9.89 -1.17 6.90
CA ALA A 56 -9.22 -2.44 7.18
C ALA A 56 -7.94 -2.64 6.34
N PHE A 57 -7.77 -1.91 5.24
CA PHE A 57 -6.51 -1.93 4.48
C PHE A 57 -5.32 -1.39 5.28
N LEU A 58 -5.55 -0.51 6.27
CA LEU A 58 -4.49 0.13 7.04
C LEU A 58 -3.60 -0.88 7.77
N VAL A 59 -4.15 -2.02 8.21
CA VAL A 59 -3.38 -3.08 8.91
C VAL A 59 -2.34 -3.75 8.00
N TYR A 60 -2.47 -3.57 6.69
CA TYR A 60 -1.57 -4.13 5.70
C TYR A 60 -0.52 -3.14 5.20
N LEU A 61 -0.56 -1.88 5.66
CA LEU A 61 0.47 -0.91 5.35
C LEU A 61 1.78 -1.30 6.01
N ARG A 62 2.86 -1.20 5.23
CA ARG A 62 4.23 -1.32 5.71
C ARG A 62 5.01 -0.08 5.29
N ARG A 63 6.27 0.05 5.72
CA ARG A 63 7.14 1.20 5.39
C ARG A 63 6.47 2.55 5.73
N HIS A 64 5.86 2.60 6.92
CA HIS A 64 5.05 3.74 7.38
C HIS A 64 5.78 5.08 7.27
N ALA A 65 7.06 5.16 7.64
CA ALA A 65 7.82 6.40 7.54
C ALA A 65 7.90 6.91 6.10
N GLU A 66 8.18 6.03 5.14
CA GLU A 66 8.34 6.37 3.73
C GLU A 66 7.02 6.77 3.07
N ILE A 67 5.92 6.13 3.47
CA ILE A 67 4.58 6.44 2.96
C ILE A 67 4.04 7.73 3.61
N MET A 68 4.21 7.88 4.92
CA MET A 68 3.61 8.98 5.67
C MET A 68 4.38 10.29 5.54
N ALA A 69 5.71 10.26 5.38
CA ALA A 69 6.53 11.45 5.24
C ALA A 69 6.02 12.42 4.12
N PRO A 70 5.86 12.00 2.85
CA PRO A 70 5.37 12.89 1.81
C PRO A 70 3.94 13.37 2.09
N TYR A 71 3.09 12.52 2.68
CA TYR A 71 1.72 12.87 3.02
C TYR A 71 1.64 13.94 4.12
N MET A 72 2.48 13.83 5.15
CA MET A 72 2.57 14.82 6.23
C MET A 72 3.23 16.11 5.74
N GLN A 73 4.30 16.04 4.95
CA GLN A 73 4.97 17.21 4.39
C GLN A 73 4.05 18.04 3.49
N ALA A 74 3.17 17.39 2.71
CA ALA A 74 2.16 18.06 1.90
C ALA A 74 1.04 18.71 2.74
N ASN A 75 0.94 18.40 4.03
CA ASN A 75 -0.06 18.94 4.95
C ASN A 75 0.59 19.46 6.25
N PRO A 76 1.07 20.72 6.27
CA PRO A 76 1.79 21.29 7.41
C PRO A 76 1.03 21.21 8.74
N ALA A 77 -0.31 21.34 8.71
CA ALA A 77 -1.14 21.24 9.91
C ALA A 77 -1.13 19.82 10.50
N LEU A 78 -1.20 18.80 9.64
CA LEU A 78 -1.08 17.40 10.04
C LEU A 78 0.32 17.10 10.58
N LEU A 79 1.37 17.58 9.90
CA LEU A 79 2.75 17.41 10.36
C LEU A 79 2.95 18.04 11.75
N ALA A 80 2.45 19.25 11.98
CA ALA A 80 2.53 19.90 13.29
C ALA A 80 1.77 19.12 14.37
N LYS A 81 0.58 18.58 14.04
CA LYS A 81 -0.18 17.72 14.97
C LYS A 81 0.58 16.43 15.30
N PHE A 82 1.17 15.80 14.30
CA PHE A 82 1.99 14.59 14.50
C PHE A 82 3.23 14.89 15.33
N ALA A 83 3.99 15.94 15.01
CA ALA A 83 5.20 16.34 15.74
C ALA A 83 4.91 16.59 17.22
N ARG A 84 3.81 17.29 17.55
CA ARG A 84 3.38 17.52 18.95
C ARG A 84 3.05 16.23 19.70
N ALA A 85 2.55 15.20 19.01
CA ALA A 85 2.19 13.93 19.62
C ALA A 85 3.37 12.96 19.72
N ALA A 86 4.27 13.00 18.73
CA ALA A 86 5.37 12.05 18.57
C ALA A 86 6.66 12.49 19.28
N MET A 87 6.89 13.79 19.45
CA MET A 87 8.07 14.29 20.15
C MET A 87 7.82 14.35 21.66
N PRO A 88 8.78 13.94 22.50
CA PRO A 88 8.68 14.13 23.94
C PRO A 88 8.63 15.62 24.27
N PRO A 89 8.01 16.02 25.40
CA PRO A 89 8.02 17.41 25.85
C PRO A 89 9.48 17.87 26.00
N VAL A 90 9.77 19.07 25.50
CA VAL A 90 11.08 19.70 25.66
C VAL A 90 11.30 19.88 27.17
N ARG A 91 12.31 19.19 27.71
CA ARG A 91 12.77 19.37 29.09
C ARG A 91 13.63 20.62 29.20
#